data_AF-A0A5B1QN83-F1
#
_entry.id   AF-A0A5B1QN83-F1
#
_cell.length_a   1.000
_cell.length_b   1.000
_cell.length_c   1.000
_cell.angle_alpha   90.00
_cell.angle_beta   90.00
_cell.angle_gamma   90.00
#
_symmetry.space_group_name_H-M   'P 1'
#
loop_
_entity.id
_entity.type
_entity.pdbx_description
1 polymer ?
#
loop_
_entity_poly.entity_id
_entity_poly.type
_entity_poly.pdbx_seq_one_letter_code
_entity_poly.pdbx_strand_id
1 'polypeptide(L)'
;MLPAMADDDYSAQLSWQSQSKDNLKVLMDNFTPEQYERFEAYRRHALPKQAVRKVIQQTLGHQVSQPVAQVVAGFSKVFVGEIVEKARAVQARRGDTGPLSPDHLREAYRMYQQETGRVGAARPLRAKRLFVR
;
A
#
# COMPACT_ATOMS: atom_id res chain seq x y z
N MET A 1 -24.52 30.47 15.56
CA MET A 1 -24.60 29.00 15.71
C MET A 1 -23.74 28.38 14.64
N LEU A 2 -22.56 27.85 15.00
CA LEU A 2 -21.72 27.06 14.10
C LEU A 2 -22.06 25.56 14.30
N PRO A 3 -21.87 24.73 13.26
CA PRO A 3 -22.81 23.67 12.90
C PRO A 3 -22.49 22.32 13.56
N ALA A 4 -23.54 21.57 13.90
CA ALA A 4 -23.49 20.20 14.43
C ALA A 4 -22.78 19.16 13.53
N MET A 5 -22.34 19.55 12.32
CA MET A 5 -21.65 18.67 11.38
C MET A 5 -20.21 18.31 11.79
N ALA A 6 -19.59 19.09 12.69
CA ALA A 6 -18.24 18.77 13.18
C ALA A 6 -18.23 17.61 14.21
N ASP A 7 -19.31 17.44 14.97
CA ASP A 7 -19.39 16.44 16.03
C ASP A 7 -19.75 15.04 15.50
N ASP A 8 -20.60 14.97 14.47
CA ASP A 8 -20.96 13.71 13.79
C ASP A 8 -19.77 13.10 13.05
N ASP A 9 -19.00 13.89 12.29
CA ASP A 9 -17.80 13.41 11.59
C ASP A 9 -16.70 13.00 12.58
N TYR A 10 -16.54 13.75 13.69
CA TYR A 10 -15.57 13.43 14.73
C TYR A 10 -15.91 12.12 15.45
N SER A 11 -17.18 11.93 15.82
CA SER A 11 -17.65 10.71 16.48
C SER A 11 -17.58 9.48 15.57
N ALA A 12 -17.90 9.63 14.27
CA ALA A 12 -17.70 8.59 13.26
C ALA A 12 -16.23 8.20 13.12
N GLN A 13 -15.31 9.17 13.11
CA GLN A 13 -13.88 8.89 13.02
C GLN A 13 -13.33 8.22 14.28
N LEU A 14 -13.82 8.63 15.46
CA LEU A 14 -13.41 8.06 16.74
C LEU A 14 -13.88 6.61 16.89
N SER A 15 -15.14 6.34 16.54
CA SER A 15 -15.71 5.00 16.58
C SER A 15 -15.01 4.06 15.60
N TRP A 16 -14.70 4.53 14.38
CA TRP A 16 -13.93 3.76 13.41
C TRP A 16 -12.52 3.44 13.88
N GLN A 17 -11.85 4.38 14.56
CA GLN A 17 -10.55 4.13 15.18
C GLN A 17 -10.63 3.12 16.33
N SER A 18 -11.64 3.22 17.20
CA SER A 18 -11.83 2.26 18.30
C SER A 18 -12.06 0.86 17.75
N GLN A 19 -13.02 0.71 16.83
CA GLN A 19 -13.31 -0.57 16.18
C GLN A 19 -12.09 -1.14 15.46
N SER A 20 -11.31 -0.31 14.76
CA SER A 20 -10.09 -0.76 14.09
C SER A 20 -9.04 -1.27 15.07
N LYS A 21 -8.91 -0.63 16.24
CA LYS A 21 -7.97 -1.06 17.30
C LYS A 21 -8.43 -2.36 17.96
N ASP A 22 -9.73 -2.50 18.21
CA ASP A 22 -10.30 -3.69 18.82
C ASP A 22 -10.20 -4.89 17.86
N ASN A 23 -10.53 -4.70 16.59
CA ASN A 23 -10.38 -5.72 15.55
C ASN A 23 -8.91 -6.14 15.39
N LEU A 24 -7.99 -5.17 15.42
CA LEU A 24 -6.57 -5.46 15.33
C LEU A 24 -6.07 -6.25 16.54
N LYS A 25 -6.56 -5.92 17.74
CA LYS A 25 -6.22 -6.65 18.97
C LYS A 25 -6.68 -8.10 18.88
N VAL A 26 -7.93 -8.34 18.51
CA VAL A 26 -8.46 -9.71 18.35
C VAL A 26 -7.64 -10.49 17.32
N LEU A 27 -7.28 -9.86 16.19
CA LEU A 27 -6.44 -10.48 15.18
C LEU A 27 -5.04 -10.84 15.72
N MET A 28 -4.40 -9.91 16.42
CA MET A 28 -3.08 -10.12 17.03
C MET A 28 -3.08 -11.23 18.08
N ASP A 29 -4.13 -11.30 18.91
CA ASP A 29 -4.28 -12.30 19.97
C ASP A 29 -4.45 -13.73 19.42
N ASN A 30 -4.87 -13.86 18.15
CA ASN A 30 -5.06 -15.16 17.47
C ASN A 30 -3.92 -15.53 16.51
N PHE A 31 -2.87 -14.71 16.41
CA PHE A 31 -1.72 -15.04 15.57
C PHE A 31 -0.81 -16.09 16.21
N THR A 32 -0.28 -16.96 15.36
CA THR A 32 0.93 -17.71 15.71
C THR A 32 2.11 -16.74 15.94
N PRO A 33 3.13 -17.11 16.73
CA PRO A 33 4.29 -16.25 16.98
C PRO A 33 4.94 -15.73 15.69
N GLU A 34 5.07 -16.59 14.67
CA GLU A 34 5.67 -16.22 13.39
C GLU A 34 4.78 -15.28 12.56
N GLN A 35 3.44 -15.42 12.65
CA GLN A 35 2.51 -14.49 12.01
C GLN A 35 2.58 -13.11 12.67
N TYR A 36 2.63 -13.07 14.00
CA TYR A 36 2.74 -11.85 14.77
C TYR A 36 4.01 -11.07 14.42
N GLU A 37 5.16 -11.76 14.38
CA GLU A 37 6.44 -11.14 14.02
C GLU A 37 6.41 -10.52 12.61
N ARG A 38 5.90 -11.27 11.62
CA ARG A 38 5.75 -10.76 10.24
C ARG A 38 4.82 -9.56 10.17
N PHE A 39 3.70 -9.61 10.89
CA PHE A 39 2.73 -8.52 10.90
C PHE A 39 3.29 -7.26 11.56
N GLU A 40 3.97 -7.38 12.71
CA GLU A 40 4.62 -6.24 13.36
C GLU A 40 5.72 -5.62 12.49
N ALA A 41 6.52 -6.44 11.81
CA ALA A 41 7.50 -5.97 10.84
C ALA A 41 6.83 -5.14 9.72
N TYR A 42 5.75 -5.66 9.12
CA TYR A 42 4.96 -4.93 8.11
C TYR A 42 4.36 -3.62 8.66
N ARG A 43 3.76 -3.66 9.86
CA ARG A 43 3.09 -2.52 10.48
C ARG A 43 4.06 -1.39 10.80
N ARG A 44 5.22 -1.72 11.38
CA ARG A 44 6.25 -0.73 11.78
C ARG A 44 7.05 -0.20 10.61
N HIS A 45 7.18 -0.97 9.53
CA HIS A 45 7.99 -0.55 8.41
C HIS A 45 7.40 0.66 7.67
N ALA A 46 8.25 1.62 7.32
CA ALA A 46 7.91 2.75 6.48
C ALA A 46 9.14 3.17 5.67
N LEU A 47 8.91 3.68 4.45
CA LEU A 47 9.99 4.21 3.63
C LEU A 47 10.52 5.52 4.22
N PRO A 48 11.86 5.70 4.32
CA PRO A 48 12.43 6.93 4.86
C PRO A 48 12.06 8.13 3.99
N LYS A 49 11.26 9.05 4.55
CA LYS A 49 10.73 10.22 3.83
C LYS A 49 11.82 11.06 3.17
N GLN A 50 13.00 11.18 3.81
CA GLN A 50 14.14 11.91 3.26
C GLN A 50 14.76 11.24 2.03
N ALA A 51 14.88 9.91 2.03
CA ALA A 51 15.36 9.17 0.87
C ALA A 51 14.38 9.27 -0.30
N VAL A 52 13.08 9.10 -0.02
CA VAL A 52 12.02 9.29 -1.03
C VAL A 52 12.06 10.70 -1.61
N ARG A 53 12.16 11.73 -0.76
CA ARG A 53 12.30 13.12 -1.20
C ARG A 53 13.49 13.33 -2.12
N LYS A 54 14.66 12.77 -1.78
CA LYS A 54 15.88 12.87 -2.60
C LYS A 54 15.67 12.27 -4.00
N VAL A 55 15.03 11.10 -4.09
CA VAL A 55 14.73 10.45 -5.38
C VAL A 55 13.79 11.31 -6.23
N ILE A 56 12.74 11.88 -5.63
CA ILE A 56 11.79 12.74 -6.35
C ILE A 56 12.52 14.00 -6.87
N GLN A 57 13.32 14.65 -6.02
CA GLN A 57 14.08 15.84 -6.40
C GLN A 57 15.09 15.57 -7.52
N GLN A 58 15.81 14.44 -7.46
CA GLN A 58 16.74 14.02 -8.50
C GLN A 58 16.05 13.75 -9.85
N THR A 59 14.83 13.20 -9.81
CA THR A 59 14.06 12.90 -11.01
C THR A 59 13.44 14.15 -11.64
N LEU A 60 12.92 15.07 -10.82
CA LEU A 60 12.18 16.24 -11.30
C LEU A 60 13.05 17.49 -11.47
N GLY A 61 14.23 17.55 -10.85
CA GLY A 61 15.08 18.75 -10.84
C GLY A 61 14.57 19.92 -10.01
N HIS A 62 13.53 19.70 -9.18
CA HIS A 62 12.87 20.74 -8.37
C HIS A 62 12.88 20.38 -6.89
N GLN A 63 12.77 21.39 -6.03
CA GLN A 63 12.57 21.17 -4.60
C GLN A 63 11.19 20.59 -4.33
N VAL A 64 11.11 19.72 -3.31
CA VAL A 64 9.92 18.94 -2.97
C VAL A 64 9.66 19.07 -1.47
N SER A 65 8.40 19.30 -1.11
CA SER A 65 7.99 19.46 0.29
C SER A 65 7.90 18.11 1.03
N GLN A 66 7.98 18.16 2.36
CA GLN A 66 7.89 16.97 3.21
C GLN A 66 6.53 16.24 3.11
N PRO A 67 5.36 16.93 3.03
CA PRO A 67 4.08 16.26 2.84
C PRO A 67 3.99 15.48 1.53
N VAL A 68 4.54 16.01 0.43
CA VAL A 68 4.58 15.30 -0.86
C VAL A 68 5.39 14.01 -0.74
N ALA A 69 6.58 14.07 -0.12
CA ALA A 69 7.39 12.89 0.12
C ALA A 69 6.68 11.85 1.00
N GLN A 70 5.89 12.28 1.99
CA GLN A 70 5.08 11.39 2.82
C GLN A 70 3.99 10.67 2.02
N VAL A 71 3.29 11.38 1.15
CA VAL A 71 2.25 10.79 0.28
C VAL A 71 2.89 9.76 -0.67
N VAL A 72 3.99 10.11 -1.32
CA VAL A 72 4.70 9.19 -2.23
C VAL A 72 5.24 7.97 -1.48
N ALA A 73 5.77 8.14 -0.27
CA ALA A 73 6.20 7.02 0.58
C ALA A 73 5.03 6.07 0.91
N GLY A 74 3.83 6.61 1.16
CA GLY A 74 2.61 5.83 1.39
C GLY A 74 2.23 4.98 0.18
N PHE A 75 2.10 5.59 -1.00
CA PHE A 75 1.80 4.86 -2.24
C PHE A 75 2.87 3.84 -2.60
N SER A 76 4.15 4.17 -2.39
CA SER A 76 5.26 3.26 -2.63
C SER A 76 5.20 2.04 -1.70
N LYS A 77 4.80 2.21 -0.43
CA LYS A 77 4.59 1.08 0.49
C LYS A 77 3.45 0.17 0.02
N VAL A 78 2.33 0.73 -0.41
CA VAL A 78 1.20 -0.03 -0.97
C VAL A 78 1.66 -0.85 -2.18
N PHE A 79 2.35 -0.21 -3.12
CA PHE A 79 2.89 -0.88 -4.30
C PHE A 79 3.80 -2.05 -3.94
N VAL A 80 4.73 -1.87 -3.00
CA VAL A 80 5.61 -2.96 -2.54
C VAL A 80 4.79 -4.12 -1.94
N GLY A 81 3.76 -3.83 -1.17
CA GLY A 81 2.85 -4.84 -0.62
C GLY A 81 2.18 -5.67 -1.72
N GLU A 82 1.55 -5.00 -2.69
CA GLU A 82 0.87 -5.66 -3.81
C GLU A 82 1.82 -6.57 -4.62
N ILE A 83 3.05 -6.10 -4.87
CA ILE A 83 4.06 -6.88 -5.59
C ILE A 83 4.49 -8.11 -4.78
N VAL A 84 4.70 -7.97 -3.47
CA VAL A 84 5.09 -9.09 -2.60
C VAL A 84 3.98 -10.13 -2.50
N GLU A 85 2.72 -9.71 -2.35
CA GLU A 85 1.56 -10.61 -2.33
C GLU A 85 1.44 -11.40 -3.63
N LYS A 86 1.53 -10.72 -4.79
CA LYS A 86 1.53 -11.37 -6.10
C LYS A 86 2.71 -12.33 -6.26
N ALA A 87 3.90 -11.94 -5.81
CA ALA A 87 5.08 -12.79 -5.89
C ALA A 87 4.93 -14.06 -5.04
N ARG A 88 4.29 -13.96 -3.86
CA ARG A 88 3.96 -15.13 -3.03
C ARG A 88 2.92 -16.02 -3.70
N ALA A 89 1.92 -15.45 -4.38
CA ALA A 89 0.97 -16.23 -5.17
C ALA A 89 1.65 -16.97 -6.34
N VAL A 90 2.59 -16.33 -7.04
CA VAL A 90 3.39 -16.95 -8.11
C VAL A 90 4.22 -18.10 -7.56
N GLN A 91 4.92 -17.89 -6.44
CA GLN A 91 5.73 -18.90 -5.77
C GLN A 91 4.87 -20.13 -5.40
N ALA A 92 3.72 -19.91 -4.76
CA ALA A 92 2.80 -20.98 -4.37
C ALA A 92 2.26 -21.76 -5.58
N ARG A 93 1.88 -21.06 -6.66
CA ARG A 93 1.39 -21.69 -7.90
C ARG A 93 2.45 -22.58 -8.57
N ARG A 94 3.73 -22.24 -8.42
CA ARG A 94 4.86 -23.01 -8.95
C ARG A 94 5.31 -24.16 -8.04
N GLY A 95 4.81 -24.22 -6.80
CA GLY A 95 5.28 -25.17 -5.80
C GLY A 95 6.67 -24.85 -5.25
N ASP A 96 7.17 -23.63 -5.50
CA ASP A 96 8.46 -23.18 -5.01
C ASP A 96 8.38 -22.87 -3.50
N THR A 97 9.48 -23.07 -2.78
CA THR A 97 9.56 -22.78 -1.34
C THR A 97 10.75 -21.86 -1.04
N GLY A 98 10.79 -21.29 0.17
CA GLY A 98 11.87 -20.41 0.61
C GLY A 98 11.70 -18.93 0.23
N PRO A 99 12.80 -18.16 0.12
CA PRO A 99 12.77 -16.74 -0.23
C PRO A 99 12.18 -16.47 -1.61
N LEU A 100 11.62 -15.27 -1.81
CA LEU A 100 11.17 -14.85 -3.14
C LEU A 100 12.37 -14.68 -4.07
N SER A 101 12.36 -15.38 -5.20
CA SER A 101 13.37 -15.24 -6.25
C SER A 101 13.10 -13.98 -7.11
N PRO A 102 14.10 -13.47 -7.84
CA PRO A 102 13.90 -12.41 -8.82
C PRO A 102 12.81 -12.73 -9.86
N ASP A 103 12.67 -14.00 -10.24
CA ASP A 103 11.66 -14.43 -11.23
C ASP A 103 10.24 -14.35 -10.68
N HIS A 104 10.04 -14.60 -9.38
CA HIS A 104 8.73 -14.37 -8.74
C HIS A 104 8.35 -12.89 -8.80
N LEU A 105 9.30 -11.99 -8.55
CA LEU A 105 9.06 -10.54 -8.59
C LEU A 105 8.79 -10.03 -10.00
N ARG A 106 9.52 -10.53 -11.01
CA ARG A 106 9.27 -10.17 -12.42
C ARG A 106 7.88 -10.60 -12.88
N GLU A 107 7.47 -11.82 -12.56
CA GLU A 107 6.14 -12.31 -12.91
C GLU A 107 5.03 -11.56 -12.13
N ALA A 108 5.25 -11.28 -10.85
CA ALA A 108 4.35 -10.46 -10.05
C ALA A 108 4.14 -9.06 -10.66
N TYR A 109 5.22 -8.43 -11.13
CA TYR A 109 5.15 -7.14 -11.80
C TYR A 109 4.43 -7.22 -13.14
N ARG A 110 4.63 -8.31 -13.92
CA ARG A 110 3.87 -8.57 -15.16
C ARG A 110 2.37 -8.66 -14.88
N MET A 111 1.98 -9.41 -13.85
CA MET A 111 0.57 -9.53 -13.43
C MET A 111 0.01 -8.19 -12.95
N TYR A 112 0.77 -7.46 -12.14
CA TYR A 112 0.39 -6.12 -11.68
C TYR A 112 0.08 -5.16 -12.84
N GLN A 113 0.94 -5.13 -13.87
CA GLN A 113 0.73 -4.30 -15.06
C GLN A 113 -0.49 -4.71 -15.90
N GLN A 114 -0.92 -5.98 -15.84
CA GLN A 114 -2.12 -6.44 -16.55
C GLN A 114 -3.40 -5.97 -15.85
N GLU A 115 -3.41 -5.97 -14.52
CA GLU A 115 -4.56 -5.55 -13.73
C GLU A 115 -4.70 -4.03 -13.65
N THR A 116 -3.61 -3.32 -13.39
CA THR A 116 -3.61 -1.86 -13.17
C THR A 116 -3.40 -1.07 -14.46
N GLY A 117 -3.07 -1.76 -15.55
CA GLY A 117 -2.54 -1.15 -16.77
C GLY A 117 -1.06 -0.82 -16.62
N ARG A 118 -0.40 -0.58 -17.75
CA ARG A 118 1.00 -0.11 -17.74
C ARG A 118 1.03 1.32 -17.21
N VAL A 119 1.76 1.56 -16.12
CA VAL A 119 2.08 2.92 -15.66
C VAL A 119 2.75 3.66 -16.83
N GLY A 120 2.10 4.70 -17.35
CA GLY A 120 2.55 5.48 -18.50
C GLY A 120 2.01 5.05 -19.87
N ALA A 121 1.29 3.91 -19.99
CA ALA A 121 0.51 3.66 -21.19
C ALA A 121 -0.83 4.39 -21.05
N ALA A 122 -0.94 5.55 -21.68
CA ALA A 122 -2.21 6.24 -21.95
C ALA A 122 -3.12 5.43 -22.91
N ARG A 123 -3.23 4.10 -22.72
CA ARG A 123 -4.28 3.30 -23.33
C ARG A 123 -5.27 2.98 -22.21
N PRO A 124 -6.38 3.72 -22.11
CA PRO A 124 -7.45 3.30 -21.22
C PRO A 124 -7.81 1.86 -21.61
N LEU A 125 -7.71 0.94 -20.65
CA LEU A 125 -8.37 -0.35 -20.79
C LEU A 125 -9.85 -0.01 -20.99
N ARG A 126 -10.35 -0.45 -22.14
CA ARG A 126 -11.69 -0.14 -22.63
C ARG A 126 -12.69 -0.49 -21.51
N ALA A 127 -13.48 0.51 -21.11
CA ALA A 127 -14.60 0.45 -20.18
C ALA A 127 -14.27 0.44 -18.67
N LYS A 128 -13.97 1.61 -18.13
CA LYS A 128 -14.70 2.18 -16.97
C LYS A 128 -14.52 3.70 -16.99
N ARG A 129 -15.49 4.41 -17.55
CA ARG A 129 -15.55 5.88 -17.44
C ARG A 129 -15.81 6.19 -15.97
N LEU A 130 -14.81 6.73 -15.27
CA LEU A 130 -14.90 7.04 -13.84
C LEU A 130 -15.83 8.23 -13.56
N PHE A 131 -16.23 8.98 -14.57
CA PHE A 131 -17.18 10.08 -14.45
C PHE A 131 -18.09 10.11 -15.68
N VAL A 132 -19.39 9.94 -15.45
CA VAL A 132 -20.45 10.28 -16.41
C VAL A 132 -21.11 11.55 -15.87
N ARG A 133 -21.37 12.50 -16.77
CA ARG A 133 -21.98 13.79 -16.47
C ARG A 133 -23.45 13.64 -16.11
#